data_AF-A0A1B6E958-F1
#
_entry.id   AF-A0A1B6E958-F1
#
_cell.length_a   1.000
_cell.length_b   1.000
_cell.length_c   1.000
_cell.angle_alpha   90.00
_cell.angle_beta   90.00
_cell.angle_gamma   90.00
#
_symmetry.space_group_name_H-M   'P 1'
#
loop_
_entity.id
_entity.type
_entity.pdbx_description
1 polymer ?
#
loop_
_entity_poly.entity_id
_entity_poly.type
_entity_poly.pdbx_seq_one_letter_code
_entity_poly.pdbx_strand_id
1 'polypeptide(L)'
;KAFKDDWTPREVMYLQFPGYIFLRMLKFMIIPLLVSSIVSAIGALDLTLSKKIGYRAIAYYCATTSLAVVQGIILVTVIRPGERGSSQEVTKTVISRNVTTVDTLLDLVRNIFPDNLVEACISQGRTVLKFDPKSNSMILSDPYSWNISYETVHGSNVLGLVFFSIILGVAIGKMGKEGKALLQFFQSLEESVMVITNWVIWLSPVGILFLVSSKIIEMESIFVVIGQLGWYFCTVLLGLSIHGLLVIPGIYIICTHKLPFKFLANMTQAHVTAFGTASSTASLPVSMACLEEKNKCDVRISRFVMPIGATINMDGTA
;
A
#
# COMPACT_ATOMS: atom_id res chain seq x y z
N LYS A 1 7.81 -40.70 18.81
CA LYS A 1 8.22 -39.82 19.94
C LYS A 1 9.69 -39.40 19.80
N ALA A 2 10.10 -38.94 18.61
CA ALA A 2 11.46 -38.50 18.31
C ALA A 2 11.36 -37.40 17.24
N PHE A 3 12.24 -36.40 17.27
CA PHE A 3 12.16 -35.06 16.65
C PHE A 3 11.41 -34.00 17.46
N LYS A 4 11.74 -33.91 18.74
CA LYS A 4 11.51 -32.70 19.55
C LYS A 4 12.88 -32.17 19.98
N ASP A 5 13.74 -31.86 19.01
CA ASP A 5 14.91 -31.02 19.29
C ASP A 5 14.37 -29.59 19.40
N ASP A 6 13.99 -29.23 20.63
CA ASP A 6 13.41 -27.95 21.01
C ASP A 6 14.46 -26.86 20.78
N TRP A 7 14.43 -26.21 19.60
CA TRP A 7 15.23 -25.02 19.32
C TRP A 7 15.04 -24.02 20.46
N THR A 8 16.12 -23.58 21.08
CA THR A 8 16.03 -22.53 22.09
C THR A 8 15.55 -21.22 21.44
N PRO A 9 14.82 -20.36 22.15
CA PRO A 9 14.39 -19.07 21.61
C PRO A 9 15.55 -18.22 21.07
N ARG A 10 16.74 -18.41 21.63
CA ARG A 10 17.98 -17.73 21.19
C ARG A 10 18.48 -18.25 19.85
N GLU A 11 18.41 -19.56 19.60
CA GLU A 11 18.80 -20.15 18.32
C GLU A 11 17.82 -19.77 17.21
N VAL A 12 16.52 -19.73 17.51
CA VAL A 12 15.50 -19.21 16.59
C VAL A 12 15.78 -17.74 16.23
N MET A 13 16.14 -16.92 17.23
CA MET A 13 16.53 -15.52 16.99
C MET A 13 17.75 -15.41 16.06
N TYR A 14 18.79 -16.23 16.25
CA TYR A 14 19.97 -16.23 15.38
C TYR A 14 19.64 -16.67 13.96
N LEU A 15 18.80 -17.69 13.81
CA LEU A 15 18.31 -18.12 12.50
C LEU A 15 17.48 -17.02 11.82
N GLN A 16 16.64 -16.29 12.57
CA GLN A 16 15.81 -15.21 12.05
C GLN A 16 16.64 -13.97 11.66
N PHE A 17 17.84 -13.78 12.23
CA PHE A 17 18.59 -12.53 12.13
C PHE A 17 18.85 -12.04 10.69
N PRO A 18 19.32 -12.85 9.72
CA PRO A 18 19.48 -12.40 8.34
C PRO A 18 18.17 -11.91 7.72
N GLY A 19 17.08 -12.63 8.00
CA GLY A 19 15.74 -12.27 7.60
C GLY A 19 15.25 -10.95 8.23
N TYR A 20 15.57 -10.75 9.50
CA TYR A 20 15.25 -9.53 10.23
C TYR A 20 16.00 -8.31 9.68
N ILE A 21 17.29 -8.45 9.34
CA ILE A 21 18.07 -7.40 8.66
C ILE A 21 17.47 -7.07 7.30
N PHE A 22 17.03 -8.07 6.53
CA PHE A 22 16.33 -7.86 5.27
C PHE A 22 15.07 -7.00 5.44
N LEU A 23 14.21 -7.30 6.43
CA LEU A 23 13.03 -6.47 6.72
C LEU A 23 13.40 -5.04 7.14
N ARG A 24 14.49 -4.86 7.87
CA ARG A 24 14.97 -3.52 8.25
C ARG A 24 15.46 -2.72 7.05
N MET A 25 16.16 -3.34 6.11
CA MET A 25 16.57 -2.70 4.85
C MET A 25 15.35 -2.24 4.05
N LEU A 26 14.30 -3.06 3.95
CA LEU A 26 13.06 -2.65 3.28
C LEU A 26 12.39 -1.46 3.98
N LYS A 27 12.27 -1.51 5.33
CA LYS A 27 11.66 -0.41 6.10
C LYS A 27 12.43 0.90 6.01
N PHE A 28 13.76 0.83 5.92
CA PHE A 28 14.63 1.99 5.75
C PHE A 28 14.31 2.77 4.46
N MET A 29 13.94 2.06 3.39
CA MET A 29 13.66 2.66 2.09
C MET A 29 12.27 3.31 1.97
N ILE A 30 11.32 2.98 2.86
CA ILE A 30 9.92 3.39 2.74
C ILE A 30 9.77 4.92 2.74
N ILE A 31 10.33 5.61 3.74
CA ILE A 31 10.16 7.06 3.89
C ILE A 31 10.75 7.84 2.71
N PRO A 32 12.05 7.67 2.35
CA PRO A 32 12.62 8.45 1.26
C PRO A 32 11.92 8.16 -0.06
N LEU A 33 11.59 6.89 -0.35
CA LEU A 33 10.90 6.50 -1.58
C LEU A 33 9.50 7.11 -1.65
N LEU A 34 8.73 7.02 -0.57
CA LEU A 34 7.36 7.53 -0.51
C LEU A 34 7.33 9.03 -0.70
N VAL A 35 8.17 9.77 0.04
CA VAL A 35 8.18 11.22 -0.03
C VAL A 35 8.62 11.69 -1.41
N SER A 36 9.70 11.11 -1.96
CA SER A 36 10.20 11.50 -3.28
C SER A 36 9.23 11.14 -4.40
N SER A 37 8.66 9.93 -4.38
CA SER A 37 7.77 9.43 -5.43
C SER A 37 6.44 10.18 -5.48
N ILE A 38 5.86 10.52 -4.32
CA ILE A 38 4.60 11.29 -4.29
C ILE A 38 4.83 12.73 -4.75
N VAL A 39 5.91 13.37 -4.29
CA VAL A 39 6.24 14.75 -4.69
C VAL A 39 6.58 14.81 -6.18
N SER A 40 7.36 13.86 -6.70
CA SER A 40 7.71 13.79 -8.13
C SER A 40 6.46 13.54 -8.98
N ALA A 41 5.62 12.57 -8.59
CA ALA A 41 4.41 12.22 -9.34
C ALA A 41 3.43 13.38 -9.42
N ILE A 42 3.16 14.06 -8.30
CA ILE A 42 2.18 15.15 -8.24
C ILE A 42 2.76 16.45 -8.79
N GLY A 43 4.04 16.73 -8.53
CA GLY A 43 4.71 17.92 -9.05
C GLY A 43 4.94 17.88 -10.56
N ALA A 44 5.04 16.69 -11.15
CA ALA A 44 5.11 16.50 -12.61
C ALA A 44 3.76 16.63 -13.31
N LEU A 45 2.64 16.67 -12.56
CA LEU A 45 1.32 16.89 -13.15
C LEU A 45 1.24 18.30 -13.70
N ASP A 46 1.28 18.41 -15.03
CA ASP A 46 1.10 19.69 -15.70
C ASP A 46 -0.35 20.15 -15.58
N LEU A 47 -0.62 21.03 -14.61
CA LEU A 47 -1.93 21.67 -14.39
C LEU A 47 -2.30 22.67 -15.51
N THR A 48 -1.38 22.93 -16.46
CA THR A 48 -1.61 23.83 -17.59
C THR A 48 -2.18 23.12 -18.82
N LEU A 49 -1.90 21.83 -19.01
CA LEU A 49 -2.57 21.01 -20.04
C LEU A 49 -4.03 20.75 -19.63
N SER A 50 -4.97 21.04 -20.55
CA SER A 50 -6.44 20.97 -20.40
C SER A 50 -6.93 20.49 -19.03
N LYS A 51 -7.14 21.43 -18.10
CA LYS A 51 -7.64 21.19 -16.73
C LYS A 51 -8.80 20.19 -16.66
N LYS A 52 -9.63 20.14 -17.71
CA LYS A 52 -10.77 19.21 -17.84
C LYS A 52 -10.35 17.75 -18.08
N ILE A 53 -9.30 17.51 -18.86
CA ILE A 53 -8.77 16.16 -19.14
C ILE A 53 -8.06 15.62 -17.89
N GLY A 54 -7.19 16.44 -17.28
CA GLY A 54 -6.46 16.07 -16.05
C GLY A 54 -7.40 15.74 -14.90
N TYR A 55 -8.40 16.60 -14.62
CA TYR A 55 -9.38 16.35 -13.57
C TYR A 55 -10.15 15.04 -13.78
N ARG A 56 -10.58 14.74 -15.01
CA ARG A 56 -11.29 13.49 -15.31
C ARG A 56 -10.42 12.26 -15.10
N ALA A 57 -9.13 12.31 -15.49
CA ALA A 57 -8.21 11.21 -15.28
C ALA A 57 -7.94 10.96 -13.79
N ILE A 58 -7.66 12.01 -13.02
CA ILE A 58 -7.43 11.92 -11.57
C ILE A 58 -8.68 11.40 -10.86
N ALA A 59 -9.86 11.93 -11.19
CA ALA A 59 -11.12 11.47 -10.61
C ALA A 59 -11.39 9.99 -10.93
N TYR A 60 -11.08 9.54 -12.16
CA TYR A 60 -11.16 8.14 -12.54
C TYR A 60 -10.22 7.28 -11.70
N TYR A 61 -8.94 7.64 -11.56
CA TYR A 61 -7.96 6.89 -10.76
C TYR A 61 -8.38 6.78 -9.28
N CYS A 62 -8.73 7.91 -8.65
CA CYS A 62 -9.20 7.89 -7.28
C CYS A 62 -10.45 7.00 -7.11
N ALA A 63 -11.38 7.04 -8.07
CA ALA A 63 -12.59 6.23 -8.01
C ALA A 63 -12.29 4.73 -8.17
N THR A 64 -11.49 4.31 -9.15
CA THR A 64 -11.14 2.89 -9.35
C THR A 64 -10.35 2.34 -8.18
N THR A 65 -9.40 3.12 -7.66
CA THR A 65 -8.57 2.68 -6.52
C THR A 65 -9.44 2.54 -5.27
N SER A 66 -10.34 3.50 -5.00
CA SER A 66 -11.28 3.41 -3.87
C SER A 66 -12.21 2.21 -3.99
N LEU A 67 -12.69 1.91 -5.20
CA LEU A 67 -13.52 0.71 -5.45
C LEU A 67 -12.71 -0.57 -5.25
N ALA A 68 -11.44 -0.62 -5.67
CA ALA A 68 -10.55 -1.76 -5.46
C ALA A 68 -10.34 -2.04 -3.97
N VAL A 69 -10.02 -1.01 -3.17
CA VAL A 69 -9.84 -1.11 -1.71
C VAL A 69 -11.12 -1.59 -1.03
N VAL A 70 -12.26 -0.98 -1.34
CA VAL A 70 -13.55 -1.37 -0.76
C VAL A 70 -13.87 -2.82 -1.11
N GLN A 71 -13.68 -3.22 -2.36
CA GLN A 71 -13.88 -4.60 -2.80
C GLN A 71 -12.94 -5.57 -2.07
N GLY A 72 -11.65 -5.22 -1.91
CA GLY A 72 -10.67 -6.03 -1.18
C GLY A 72 -11.04 -6.22 0.28
N ILE A 73 -11.46 -5.16 0.96
CA ILE A 73 -11.94 -5.19 2.35
C ILE A 73 -13.19 -6.08 2.48
N ILE A 74 -14.17 -5.94 1.58
CA ILE A 74 -15.37 -6.79 1.58
C ILE A 74 -14.98 -8.25 1.37
N LEU A 75 -14.11 -8.54 0.40
CA LEU A 75 -13.74 -9.92 0.07
C LEU A 75 -12.97 -10.60 1.21
N VAL A 76 -12.00 -9.90 1.82
CA VAL A 76 -11.21 -10.46 2.93
C VAL A 76 -12.05 -10.65 4.20
N THR A 77 -12.99 -9.76 4.48
CA THR A 77 -13.88 -9.86 5.65
C THR A 77 -14.95 -10.94 5.50
N VAL A 78 -15.36 -11.25 4.27
CA VAL A 78 -16.30 -12.34 3.96
C VAL A 78 -15.60 -13.70 3.96
N ILE A 79 -14.44 -13.82 3.29
CA ILE A 79 -13.74 -15.11 3.16
C ILE A 79 -12.99 -15.48 4.44
N ARG A 80 -12.46 -14.47 5.15
CA ARG A 80 -11.65 -14.61 6.38
C ARG A 80 -10.57 -15.69 6.26
N PRO A 81 -9.61 -15.53 5.32
CA PRO A 81 -8.64 -16.57 5.00
C PRO A 81 -7.74 -17.00 6.17
N GLY A 82 -7.63 -16.18 7.22
CA GLY A 82 -6.86 -16.48 8.43
C GLY A 82 -7.60 -17.30 9.50
N GLU A 83 -8.93 -17.30 9.52
CA GLU A 83 -9.70 -17.98 10.59
C GLU A 83 -9.96 -19.47 10.29
N ARG A 84 -9.97 -19.86 9.01
CA ARG A 84 -10.44 -21.18 8.56
C ARG A 84 -9.42 -22.34 8.69
N GLY A 85 -8.43 -22.24 9.58
CA GLY A 85 -7.27 -23.14 9.62
C GLY A 85 -7.10 -24.04 10.86
N SER A 86 -7.46 -23.57 12.06
CA SER A 86 -7.53 -24.32 13.33
C SER A 86 -7.57 -23.30 14.47
N SER A 87 -8.35 -23.60 15.50
CA SER A 87 -8.41 -22.92 16.79
C SER A 87 -7.13 -23.12 17.61
N GLN A 88 -6.01 -22.65 17.07
CA GLN A 88 -4.95 -22.12 17.91
C GLN A 88 -4.99 -20.62 17.73
N GLU A 89 -5.45 -19.94 18.78
CA GLU A 89 -5.17 -18.53 18.94
C GLU A 89 -3.69 -18.35 18.66
N VAL A 90 -3.35 -17.72 17.54
CA VAL A 90 -2.11 -16.96 17.48
C VAL A 90 -2.34 -15.87 18.51
N THR A 91 -2.08 -16.18 19.79
CA THR A 91 -2.10 -15.26 20.91
C THR A 91 -0.89 -14.36 20.75
N LYS A 92 -0.82 -13.62 19.63
CA LYS A 92 -0.33 -12.26 19.73
C LYS A 92 -1.33 -11.63 20.68
N THR A 93 -0.89 -11.40 21.91
CA THR A 93 -1.38 -10.35 22.78
C THR A 93 -1.33 -9.06 21.98
N VAL A 94 -2.32 -8.87 21.10
CA VAL A 94 -2.72 -7.56 20.65
C VAL A 94 -3.19 -6.95 21.95
N ILE A 95 -2.32 -6.15 22.56
CA ILE A 95 -2.71 -5.28 23.67
C ILE A 95 -3.82 -4.43 23.07
N SER A 96 -5.07 -4.85 23.26
CA SER A 96 -6.23 -4.17 22.74
C SER A 96 -6.22 -2.81 23.41
N ARG A 97 -5.86 -1.79 22.63
CA ARG A 97 -5.87 -0.41 23.08
C ARG A 97 -7.31 -0.11 23.50
N ASN A 98 -7.50 0.31 24.75
CA ASN A 98 -8.80 0.80 25.18
C ASN A 98 -9.02 2.17 24.54
N VAL A 99 -9.85 2.19 23.49
CA VAL A 99 -10.25 3.38 22.74
C VAL A 99 -11.63 3.21 22.17
N THR A 100 -12.31 4.34 21.96
CA THR A 100 -13.55 4.37 21.20
C THR A 100 -13.27 4.45 19.70
N THR A 101 -14.27 4.08 18.89
CA THR A 101 -14.21 4.25 17.43
C THR A 101 -14.06 5.71 17.03
N VAL A 102 -14.69 6.63 17.78
CA VAL A 102 -14.55 8.07 17.57
C VAL A 102 -13.11 8.52 17.79
N ASP A 103 -12.44 8.04 18.85
CA ASP A 103 -11.02 8.37 19.10
C ASP A 103 -10.13 7.91 17.95
N THR A 104 -10.39 6.75 17.35
CA THR A 104 -9.61 6.27 16.20
C THR A 104 -9.81 7.13 14.95
N LEU A 105 -11.03 7.64 14.71
CA LEU A 105 -11.31 8.56 13.60
C LEU A 105 -10.67 9.93 13.82
N LEU A 106 -10.70 10.43 15.06
CA LEU A 106 -10.04 11.69 15.41
C LEU A 106 -8.51 11.56 15.35
N ASP A 107 -7.95 10.43 15.78
CA ASP A 107 -6.52 10.11 15.63
C ASP A 107 -6.12 10.07 14.15
N LEU A 108 -6.98 9.57 13.26
CA LEU A 108 -6.72 9.57 11.81
C LEU A 108 -6.55 11.01 11.30
N VAL A 109 -7.49 11.89 11.63
CA VAL A 109 -7.44 13.31 11.21
C VAL A 109 -6.22 14.02 11.81
N ARG A 110 -5.91 13.77 13.09
CA ARG A 110 -4.73 14.34 13.74
C ARG A 110 -3.43 13.87 13.06
N ASN A 111 -3.35 12.59 12.69
CA ASN A 111 -2.17 12.06 11.99
C ASN A 111 -2.06 12.55 10.52
N ILE A 112 -3.13 13.04 9.89
CA ILE A 112 -3.02 13.72 8.57
C ILE A 112 -2.21 15.02 8.69
N PHE A 113 -2.31 15.73 9.82
CA PHE A 113 -1.62 16.99 10.08
C PHE A 113 -0.65 16.84 11.28
N PRO A 114 0.54 16.24 11.09
CA PRO A 114 1.51 16.09 12.17
C PRO A 114 2.03 17.46 12.63
N ASP A 115 2.24 17.60 13.95
CA ASP A 115 2.80 18.83 14.55
C ASP A 115 4.21 19.14 14.03
N ASN A 116 4.99 18.10 13.72
CA ASN A 116 6.34 18.21 13.18
C ASN A 116 6.62 17.11 12.15
N LEU A 117 7.14 17.50 10.98
CA LEU A 117 7.44 16.57 9.89
C LEU A 117 8.61 15.62 10.19
N VAL A 118 9.63 16.10 10.91
CA VAL A 118 10.78 15.27 11.30
C VAL A 118 10.36 14.26 12.36
N GLU A 119 9.51 14.67 13.31
CA GLU A 119 8.92 13.76 14.30
C GLU A 119 8.02 12.71 13.64
N ALA A 120 7.25 13.09 12.61
CA ALA A 120 6.42 12.16 11.83
C ALA A 120 7.23 11.05 11.13
N CYS A 121 8.52 11.26 10.85
CA CYS A 121 9.39 10.21 10.31
C CYS A 121 9.72 9.12 11.34
N ILE A 122 9.64 9.41 12.63
CA ILE A 122 10.13 8.53 13.71
C ILE A 122 8.99 8.01 14.58
N SER A 123 7.92 8.79 14.69
CA SER A 123 6.84 8.55 15.64
C SER A 123 5.48 8.99 15.12
N GLN A 124 4.44 8.44 15.76
CA GLN A 124 3.04 8.71 15.45
C GLN A 124 2.26 8.90 16.75
N GLY A 125 1.27 9.79 16.67
CA GLY A 125 0.42 10.14 17.80
C GLY A 125 -0.78 9.24 17.91
N ARG A 126 -1.13 8.83 19.13
CA ARG A 126 -2.31 8.01 19.35
C ARG A 126 -3.00 8.36 20.67
N THR A 127 -4.32 8.39 20.66
CA THR A 127 -5.12 8.58 21.86
C THR A 127 -5.22 7.27 22.66
N VAL A 128 -5.12 7.34 23.98
CA VAL A 128 -5.21 6.18 24.87
C VAL A 128 -6.10 6.55 26.05
N LEU A 129 -7.11 5.73 26.31
CA LEU A 129 -7.97 5.93 27.47
C LEU A 129 -7.27 5.30 28.68
N LYS A 130 -6.91 6.14 29.66
CA LYS A 130 -6.31 5.71 30.92
C LYS A 130 -7.36 5.71 32.02
N PHE A 131 -7.51 4.58 32.66
CA PHE A 131 -8.36 4.43 33.83
C PHE A 131 -7.77 5.21 35.01
N ASP A 132 -8.61 5.99 35.71
CA ASP A 132 -8.24 6.61 36.98
C ASP A 132 -8.64 5.69 38.15
N PRO A 133 -7.68 5.10 38.88
CA PRO A 133 -7.96 4.19 39.99
C PRO A 133 -8.63 4.84 41.20
N LYS A 134 -8.79 6.18 41.21
CA LYS A 134 -9.52 6.90 42.27
C LYS A 134 -11.03 7.02 41.98
N SER A 135 -11.50 6.59 40.81
CA SER A 135 -12.91 6.64 40.41
C SER A 135 -13.69 5.43 40.95
N ASN A 136 -14.94 5.67 41.37
CA ASN A 136 -15.79 4.68 42.06
C ASN A 136 -16.04 3.42 41.21
N SER A 137 -16.14 2.25 41.84
CA SER A 137 -16.20 0.93 41.18
C SER A 137 -17.40 0.68 40.25
N MET A 138 -18.44 1.52 40.27
CA MET A 138 -19.56 1.47 39.31
C MET A 138 -19.22 2.00 37.91
N ILE A 139 -18.08 2.70 37.76
CA ILE A 139 -17.66 3.37 36.52
C ILE A 139 -16.77 2.45 35.64
N LEU A 140 -16.49 1.23 36.10
CA LEU A 140 -15.60 0.27 35.45
C LEU A 140 -16.07 -0.22 34.07
N SER A 141 -17.35 -0.04 33.73
CA SER A 141 -17.96 -0.59 32.51
C SER A 141 -18.14 0.42 31.38
N ASP A 142 -17.91 1.73 31.60
CA ASP A 142 -18.09 2.76 30.57
C ASP A 142 -16.76 3.40 30.14
N PRO A 143 -16.23 3.07 28.95
CA PRO A 143 -15.00 3.67 28.41
C PRO A 143 -15.06 5.20 28.26
N TYR A 144 -16.26 5.79 28.15
CA TYR A 144 -16.43 7.25 28.01
C TYR A 144 -16.14 8.03 29.30
N SER A 145 -16.06 7.35 30.43
CA SER A 145 -15.77 7.95 31.74
C SER A 145 -14.27 8.03 32.05
N TRP A 146 -13.42 7.48 31.19
CA TRP A 146 -11.98 7.39 31.42
C TRP A 146 -11.26 8.64 30.94
N ASN A 147 -10.09 8.91 31.52
CA ASN A 147 -9.29 10.07 31.15
C ASN A 147 -8.60 9.84 29.80
N ILE A 148 -8.75 10.80 28.91
CA ILE A 148 -8.13 10.81 27.59
C ILE A 148 -6.67 11.25 27.74
N SER A 149 -5.73 10.37 27.41
CA SER A 149 -4.30 10.67 27.34
C SER A 149 -3.83 10.59 25.89
N TYR A 150 -2.89 11.45 25.51
CA TYR A 150 -2.20 11.33 24.22
C TYR A 150 -0.81 10.72 24.45
N GLU A 151 -0.44 9.75 23.63
CA GLU A 151 0.87 9.12 23.68
C GLU A 151 1.50 9.08 22.29
N THR A 152 2.77 9.44 22.23
CA THR A 152 3.60 9.29 21.04
C THR A 152 4.21 7.90 21.02
N VAL A 153 4.03 7.17 19.92
CA VAL A 153 4.52 5.80 19.73
C VAL A 153 5.58 5.79 18.64
N HIS A 154 6.62 4.99 18.84
CA HIS A 154 7.61 4.75 17.80
C HIS A 154 6.99 4.07 16.56
N GLY A 155 7.27 4.64 15.40
CA GLY A 155 6.72 4.22 14.12
C GLY A 155 6.41 5.45 13.28
N SER A 156 6.79 5.43 12.01
CA SER A 156 6.57 6.56 11.12
C SER A 156 5.07 6.81 10.89
N ASN A 157 4.66 8.08 11.00
CA ASN A 157 3.36 8.54 10.57
C ASN A 157 3.33 8.67 9.03
N VAL A 158 3.17 7.52 8.37
CA VAL A 158 3.13 7.43 6.90
C VAL A 158 1.99 8.29 6.32
N LEU A 159 0.83 8.33 6.97
CA LEU A 159 -0.32 9.10 6.51
C LEU A 159 -0.03 10.60 6.42
N GLY A 160 0.57 11.17 7.48
CA GLY A 160 0.96 12.58 7.50
C GLY A 160 2.03 12.91 6.47
N LEU A 161 3.01 12.01 6.28
CA LEU A 161 4.05 12.16 5.26
C LEU A 161 3.47 12.16 3.84
N VAL A 162 2.55 11.24 3.54
CA VAL A 162 1.82 11.20 2.26
C VAL A 162 1.08 12.52 2.03
N PHE A 163 0.31 12.97 3.02
CA PHE A 163 -0.49 14.18 2.89
C PHE A 163 0.36 15.43 2.68
N PHE A 164 1.45 15.58 3.45
CA PHE A 164 2.42 16.65 3.25
C PHE A 164 3.06 16.59 1.85
N SER A 165 3.50 15.42 1.39
CA SER A 165 4.08 15.23 0.06
C SER A 165 3.12 15.60 -1.06
N ILE A 166 1.81 15.34 -0.90
CA ILE A 166 0.78 15.79 -1.85
C ILE A 166 0.74 17.32 -1.93
N ILE A 167 0.66 18.00 -0.79
CA ILE A 167 0.62 19.46 -0.74
C ILE A 167 1.90 20.07 -1.33
N LEU A 168 3.06 19.52 -0.97
CA LEU A 168 4.35 19.96 -1.48
C LEU A 168 4.46 19.75 -3.00
N GLY A 169 4.04 18.59 -3.51
CA GLY A 169 3.99 18.32 -4.95
C GLY A 169 3.09 19.31 -5.69
N VAL A 170 1.88 19.59 -5.17
CA VAL A 170 0.97 20.59 -5.76
C VAL A 170 1.59 21.99 -5.73
N ALA A 171 2.26 22.37 -4.64
CA ALA A 171 2.93 23.66 -4.53
C ALA A 171 4.07 23.81 -5.56
N ILE A 172 4.93 22.80 -5.69
CA ILE A 172 6.02 22.75 -6.68
C ILE A 172 5.47 22.85 -8.11
N GLY A 173 4.42 22.08 -8.42
CA GLY A 173 3.77 22.13 -9.74
C GLY A 173 3.19 23.52 -10.07
N LYS A 174 2.66 24.23 -9.06
CA LYS A 174 2.13 25.60 -9.23
C LYS A 174 3.22 26.66 -9.41
N MET A 175 4.43 26.46 -8.90
CA MET A 175 5.56 27.40 -9.06
C MET A 175 6.09 27.46 -10.50
N GLY A 176 5.69 26.52 -11.37
CA GLY A 176 6.10 26.50 -12.77
C GLY A 176 7.62 26.40 -12.93
N LYS A 177 8.24 27.43 -13.53
CA LYS A 177 9.69 27.42 -13.82
C LYS A 177 10.55 27.43 -12.55
N GLU A 178 10.13 28.14 -11.50
CA GLU A 178 10.87 28.23 -10.24
C GLU A 178 10.88 26.91 -9.48
N GLY A 179 9.80 26.13 -9.58
CA GLY A 179 9.68 24.80 -8.95
C GLY A 179 10.48 23.71 -9.65
N LYS A 180 10.94 23.93 -10.89
CA LYS A 180 11.54 22.90 -11.73
C LYS A 180 12.79 22.25 -11.11
N ALA A 181 13.66 23.06 -10.47
CA ALA A 181 14.87 22.54 -9.83
C ALA A 181 14.52 21.60 -8.67
N LEU A 182 13.51 21.96 -7.87
CA LEU A 182 13.07 21.14 -6.75
C LEU A 182 12.35 19.87 -7.22
N LEU A 183 11.56 19.95 -8.29
CA LEU A 183 10.96 18.77 -8.92
C LEU A 183 12.03 17.79 -9.42
N GLN A 184 13.05 18.29 -10.11
CA GLN A 184 14.17 17.47 -10.59
C GLN A 184 14.94 16.81 -9.45
N PHE A 185 15.15 17.53 -8.34
CA PHE A 185 15.74 16.94 -7.13
C PHE A 185 14.95 15.73 -6.63
N PHE A 186 13.62 15.84 -6.49
CA PHE A 186 12.79 14.73 -6.02
C PHE A 186 12.74 13.57 -7.02
N GLN A 187 12.74 13.84 -8.32
CA GLN A 187 12.84 12.81 -9.37
C GLN A 187 14.16 12.05 -9.29
N SER A 188 15.29 12.76 -9.21
CA SER A 188 16.60 12.12 -9.07
C SER A 188 16.75 11.36 -7.75
N LEU A 189 16.14 11.86 -6.67
CA LEU A 189 16.11 11.16 -5.39
C LEU A 189 15.32 9.85 -5.49
N GLU A 190 14.13 9.88 -6.10
CA GLU A 190 13.31 8.68 -6.34
C GLU A 190 14.08 7.63 -7.15
N GLU A 191 14.67 8.02 -8.28
CA GLU A 191 15.45 7.10 -9.12
C GLU A 191 16.64 6.50 -8.35
N SER A 192 17.36 7.31 -7.58
CA SER A 192 18.49 6.86 -6.75
C SER A 192 18.04 5.84 -5.69
N VAL A 193 16.93 6.11 -5.02
CA VAL A 193 16.34 5.24 -3.99
C VAL A 193 15.81 3.93 -4.62
N MET A 194 15.28 3.97 -5.84
CA MET A 194 14.88 2.78 -6.59
C MET A 194 16.07 1.88 -6.96
N VAL A 195 17.22 2.46 -7.32
CA VAL A 195 18.46 1.68 -7.57
C VAL A 195 18.89 0.93 -6.30
N ILE A 196 18.89 1.60 -5.15
CA ILE A 196 19.21 0.96 -3.86
C ILE A 196 18.18 -0.12 -3.55
N THR A 197 16.90 0.12 -3.82
CA THR A 197 15.81 -0.86 -3.62
C THR A 197 16.05 -2.11 -4.46
N ASN A 198 16.50 -1.98 -5.71
CA ASN A 198 16.85 -3.13 -6.55
C ASN A 198 17.99 -3.96 -5.96
N TRP A 199 19.02 -3.32 -5.38
CA TRP A 199 20.08 -4.06 -4.68
C TRP A 199 19.54 -4.85 -3.49
N VAL A 200 18.65 -4.25 -2.71
CA VAL A 200 17.99 -4.93 -1.57
C VAL A 200 17.12 -6.10 -2.05
N ILE A 201 16.40 -5.95 -3.16
CA ILE A 201 15.59 -7.03 -3.74
C ILE A 201 16.45 -8.22 -4.17
N TRP A 202 17.68 -8.01 -4.64
CA TRP A 202 18.63 -9.10 -4.93
C TRP A 202 19.01 -9.93 -3.70
N LEU A 203 18.95 -9.35 -2.49
CA LEU A 203 19.15 -10.07 -1.23
C LEU A 203 17.90 -10.84 -0.78
N SER A 204 16.74 -10.62 -1.41
CA SER A 204 15.47 -11.23 -1.00
C SER A 204 15.47 -12.77 -0.97
N PRO A 205 16.13 -13.52 -1.88
CA PRO A 205 16.12 -14.98 -1.80
C PRO A 205 16.71 -15.48 -0.48
N VAL A 206 17.79 -14.85 -0.01
CA VAL A 206 18.43 -15.17 1.26
C VAL A 206 17.57 -14.69 2.42
N GLY A 207 17.12 -13.44 2.40
CA GLY A 207 16.29 -12.87 3.47
C GLY A 207 14.99 -13.66 3.70
N ILE A 208 14.28 -13.99 2.62
CA ILE A 208 13.03 -14.75 2.65
C ILE A 208 13.28 -16.18 3.15
N LEU A 209 14.35 -16.85 2.71
CA LEU A 209 14.70 -18.19 3.19
C LEU A 209 14.78 -18.24 4.72
N PHE A 210 15.53 -17.32 5.34
CA PHE A 210 15.69 -17.28 6.81
C PHE A 210 14.42 -16.82 7.53
N LEU A 211 13.64 -15.88 6.97
CA LEU A 211 12.35 -15.48 7.53
C LEU A 211 11.34 -16.62 7.54
N VAL A 212 11.20 -17.33 6.42
CA VAL A 212 10.25 -18.43 6.29
C VAL A 212 10.69 -19.60 7.18
N SER A 213 11.98 -19.94 7.18
CA SER A 213 12.52 -21.02 8.01
C SER A 213 12.31 -20.76 9.51
N SER A 214 12.62 -19.56 10.00
CA SER A 214 12.39 -19.20 11.40
C SER A 214 10.91 -19.20 11.77
N LYS A 215 10.03 -18.72 10.89
CA LYS A 215 8.57 -18.75 11.14
C LYS A 215 8.00 -20.16 11.17
N ILE A 216 8.50 -21.06 10.32
CA ILE A 216 8.09 -22.47 10.33
C ILE A 216 8.43 -23.14 11.67
N ILE A 217 9.59 -22.83 12.27
CA ILE A 217 10.02 -23.41 13.56
C ILE A 217 9.15 -22.91 14.73
N GLU A 218 8.71 -21.65 14.69
CA GLU A 218 7.81 -21.09 15.71
C GLU A 218 6.38 -21.65 15.65
N MET A 219 6.00 -22.33 14.57
CA MET A 219 4.62 -22.74 14.30
C MET A 219 4.44 -24.23 14.53
N GLU A 220 3.41 -24.61 15.28
CA GLU A 220 3.16 -26.03 15.63
C GLU A 220 2.70 -26.89 14.45
N SER A 221 2.15 -26.30 13.38
CA SER A 221 1.68 -27.04 12.19
C SER A 221 1.87 -26.28 10.88
N ILE A 222 2.76 -26.80 10.02
CA ILE A 222 3.05 -26.27 8.68
C ILE A 222 1.82 -26.34 7.77
N PHE A 223 1.00 -27.39 7.88
CA PHE A 223 -0.17 -27.58 7.03
C PHE A 223 -1.24 -26.50 7.23
N VAL A 224 -1.40 -26.01 8.47
CA VAL A 224 -2.35 -24.92 8.77
C VAL A 224 -1.90 -23.63 8.11
N VAL A 225 -0.61 -23.32 8.15
CA VAL A 225 -0.02 -22.11 7.56
C VAL A 225 -0.12 -22.11 6.05
N ILE A 226 0.21 -23.24 5.42
CA ILE A 226 0.07 -23.40 3.97
C ILE A 226 -1.40 -23.25 3.57
N GLY A 227 -2.34 -23.82 4.35
CA GLY A 227 -3.78 -23.66 4.14
C GLY A 227 -4.24 -22.21 4.24
N GLN A 228 -3.85 -21.49 5.30
CA GLN A 228 -4.19 -20.07 5.50
C GLN A 228 -3.59 -19.18 4.41
N LEU A 229 -2.32 -19.40 4.06
CA LEU A 229 -1.65 -18.63 3.00
C LEU A 229 -2.25 -18.95 1.62
N GLY A 230 -2.65 -20.20 1.40
CA GLY A 230 -3.37 -20.62 0.20
C GLY A 230 -4.71 -19.90 0.07
N TRP A 231 -5.51 -19.85 1.14
CA TRP A 231 -6.77 -19.09 1.15
C TRP A 231 -6.55 -17.60 0.94
N TYR A 232 -5.49 -17.02 1.53
CA TYR A 232 -5.11 -15.63 1.28
C TYR A 232 -4.78 -15.41 -0.20
N PHE A 233 -3.92 -16.25 -0.79
CA PHE A 233 -3.55 -16.18 -2.21
C PHE A 233 -4.77 -16.30 -3.13
N CYS A 234 -5.66 -17.27 -2.88
CA CYS A 234 -6.90 -17.43 -3.62
C CYS A 234 -7.82 -16.21 -3.47
N THR A 235 -7.89 -15.61 -2.28
CA THR A 235 -8.68 -14.39 -2.03
C THR A 235 -8.16 -13.22 -2.85
N VAL A 236 -6.84 -13.00 -2.87
CA VAL A 236 -6.20 -11.94 -3.66
C VAL A 236 -6.42 -12.17 -5.15
N LEU A 237 -6.18 -13.38 -5.66
CA LEU A 237 -6.42 -13.71 -7.08
C LEU A 237 -7.88 -13.50 -7.48
N LEU A 238 -8.82 -13.90 -6.62
CA LEU A 238 -10.23 -13.68 -6.84
C LEU A 238 -10.56 -12.18 -6.85
N GLY A 239 -10.01 -11.41 -5.93
CA GLY A 239 -10.15 -9.94 -5.88
C GLY A 239 -9.66 -9.27 -7.17
N LEU A 240 -8.44 -9.59 -7.60
CA LEU A 240 -7.86 -9.09 -8.85
C LEU A 240 -8.68 -9.50 -10.07
N SER A 241 -9.17 -10.75 -10.10
CA SER A 241 -10.00 -11.26 -11.20
C SER A 241 -11.34 -10.54 -11.28
N ILE A 242 -12.02 -10.35 -10.14
CA ILE A 242 -13.29 -9.61 -10.08
C ILE A 242 -13.07 -8.15 -10.49
N HIS A 243 -12.02 -7.51 -9.97
CA HIS A 243 -11.77 -6.10 -10.26
C HIS A 243 -11.41 -5.88 -11.72
N GLY A 244 -10.46 -6.66 -12.24
CA GLY A 244 -9.96 -6.54 -13.61
C GLY A 244 -10.92 -7.03 -14.69
N LEU A 245 -11.73 -8.06 -14.44
CA LEU A 245 -12.63 -8.64 -15.44
C LEU A 245 -14.09 -8.19 -15.32
N LEU A 246 -14.53 -7.69 -14.16
CA LEU A 246 -15.91 -7.25 -13.95
C LEU A 246 -16.00 -5.76 -13.63
N VAL A 247 -15.27 -5.26 -12.65
CA VAL A 247 -15.41 -3.85 -12.20
C VAL A 247 -14.91 -2.87 -13.26
N ILE A 248 -13.65 -2.99 -13.70
CA ILE A 248 -13.09 -2.08 -14.71
C ILE A 248 -13.86 -2.17 -16.06
N PRO A 249 -14.16 -3.37 -16.60
CA PRO A 249 -14.99 -3.50 -17.80
C PRO A 249 -16.42 -2.97 -17.61
N GLY A 250 -16.99 -3.12 -16.40
CA GLY A 250 -18.30 -2.56 -16.05
C GLY A 250 -18.30 -1.03 -16.09
N ILE A 251 -17.30 -0.39 -15.50
CA ILE A 251 -17.10 1.06 -15.58
C ILE A 251 -16.95 1.50 -17.03
N TYR A 252 -16.18 0.76 -17.85
CA TYR A 252 -16.04 1.03 -19.27
C TYR A 252 -17.38 1.01 -20.01
N ILE A 253 -18.23 0.00 -19.75
CA ILE A 253 -19.56 -0.11 -20.37
C ILE A 253 -20.45 1.06 -19.96
N ILE A 254 -20.47 1.41 -18.66
CA ILE A 254 -21.29 2.52 -18.15
C ILE A 254 -20.87 3.85 -18.79
N CYS A 255 -19.57 4.11 -18.91
CA CYS A 255 -19.08 5.39 -19.42
C CYS A 255 -19.10 5.50 -20.95
N THR A 256 -18.84 4.40 -21.68
CA THR A 256 -18.70 4.44 -23.15
C THR A 256 -19.92 3.89 -23.90
N HIS A 257 -20.83 3.22 -23.19
CA HIS A 257 -21.94 2.46 -23.77
C HIS A 257 -21.51 1.45 -24.85
N LYS A 258 -20.27 0.94 -24.77
CA LYS A 258 -19.70 -0.05 -25.69
C LYS A 258 -19.19 -1.26 -24.94
N LEU A 259 -19.23 -2.42 -25.62
CA LEU A 259 -18.68 -3.65 -25.07
C LEU A 259 -17.14 -3.60 -25.05
N PRO A 260 -16.50 -4.00 -23.92
CA PRO A 260 -15.07 -3.82 -23.69
C PRO A 260 -14.22 -4.91 -24.36
N PHE A 261 -14.81 -6.03 -24.80
CA PHE A 261 -14.07 -7.21 -25.26
C PHE A 261 -13.10 -6.92 -26.41
N LYS A 262 -13.52 -6.11 -27.41
CA LYS A 262 -12.65 -5.71 -28.52
C LYS A 262 -11.48 -4.86 -28.04
N PHE A 263 -11.73 -3.97 -27.07
CA PHE A 263 -10.71 -3.12 -26.47
C PHE A 263 -9.68 -3.96 -25.69
N LEU A 264 -10.13 -4.91 -24.87
CA LEU A 264 -9.25 -5.82 -24.13
C LEU A 264 -8.45 -6.72 -25.09
N ALA A 265 -9.07 -7.29 -26.12
CA ALA A 265 -8.40 -8.14 -27.10
C ALA A 265 -7.24 -7.41 -27.79
N ASN A 266 -7.45 -6.14 -28.17
CA ASN A 266 -6.41 -5.29 -28.75
C ASN A 266 -5.25 -5.00 -27.78
N MET A 267 -5.51 -5.01 -26.47
CA MET A 267 -4.52 -4.79 -25.42
C MET A 267 -3.79 -6.07 -24.97
N THR A 268 -4.10 -7.26 -25.51
CA THR A 268 -3.55 -8.54 -25.04
C THR A 268 -2.01 -8.55 -24.99
N GLN A 269 -1.36 -7.97 -26.00
CA GLN A 269 0.11 -7.89 -26.04
C GLN A 269 0.68 -7.11 -24.86
N ALA A 270 0.07 -5.98 -24.50
CA ALA A 270 0.47 -5.18 -23.34
C ALA A 270 0.30 -5.96 -22.03
N HIS A 271 -0.81 -6.69 -21.86
CA HIS A 271 -1.06 -7.51 -20.68
C HIS A 271 -0.05 -8.66 -20.54
N VAL A 272 0.26 -9.36 -21.65
CA VAL A 272 1.26 -10.44 -21.66
C VAL A 272 2.64 -9.90 -21.33
N THR A 273 3.02 -8.74 -21.90
CA THR A 273 4.28 -8.08 -21.54
C THR A 273 4.30 -7.69 -20.06
N ALA A 274 3.26 -7.04 -19.54
CA ALA A 274 3.19 -6.65 -18.14
C ALA A 274 3.25 -7.84 -17.18
N PHE A 275 2.60 -8.95 -17.53
CA PHE A 275 2.67 -10.20 -16.77
C PHE A 275 4.09 -10.80 -16.78
N GLY A 276 4.75 -10.82 -17.95
CA GLY A 276 6.10 -11.35 -18.08
C GLY A 276 7.19 -10.50 -17.42
N THR A 277 7.06 -9.17 -17.46
CA THR A 277 8.02 -8.25 -16.84
C THR A 277 7.72 -7.96 -15.37
N ALA A 278 6.52 -8.29 -14.90
CA ALA A 278 5.99 -7.90 -13.59
C ALA A 278 6.13 -6.40 -13.28
N SER A 279 6.10 -5.54 -14.32
CA SER A 279 6.33 -4.10 -14.19
C SER A 279 5.45 -3.29 -15.15
N SER A 280 4.60 -2.44 -14.57
CA SER A 280 3.72 -1.52 -15.30
C SER A 280 4.53 -0.51 -16.14
N THR A 281 5.57 0.09 -15.55
CA THR A 281 6.44 1.07 -16.24
C THR A 281 7.20 0.44 -17.40
N ALA A 282 7.69 -0.80 -17.26
CA ALA A 282 8.37 -1.50 -18.36
C ALA A 282 7.43 -1.83 -19.53
N SER A 283 6.13 -2.02 -19.24
CA SER A 283 5.11 -2.31 -20.26
C SER A 283 4.47 -1.06 -20.89
N LEU A 284 4.82 0.14 -20.40
CA LEU A 284 4.21 1.40 -20.82
C LEU A 284 4.35 1.67 -22.34
N PRO A 285 5.52 1.49 -22.99
CA PRO A 285 5.66 1.73 -24.43
C PRO A 285 4.76 0.81 -25.27
N VAL A 286 4.66 -0.46 -24.89
CA VAL A 286 3.80 -1.46 -25.58
C VAL A 286 2.33 -1.14 -25.37
N SER A 287 1.96 -0.70 -24.17
CA SER A 287 0.59 -0.28 -23.83
C SER A 287 0.17 0.94 -24.65
N MET A 288 1.03 1.95 -24.78
CA MET A 288 0.77 3.14 -25.58
C MET A 288 0.63 2.80 -27.07
N ALA A 289 1.50 1.96 -27.62
CA ALA A 289 1.41 1.51 -29.01
C ALA A 289 0.08 0.77 -29.27
N CYS A 290 -0.36 -0.13 -28.38
CA CYS A 290 -1.64 -0.82 -28.53
C CYS A 290 -2.84 0.15 -28.50
N LEU A 291 -2.80 1.18 -27.65
CA LEU A 291 -3.85 2.19 -27.57
C LEU A 291 -3.94 3.07 -28.82
N GLU A 292 -2.80 3.54 -29.33
CA GLU A 292 -2.72 4.44 -30.49
C GLU A 292 -2.98 3.68 -31.80
N GLU A 293 -2.37 2.51 -31.97
CA GLU A 293 -2.41 1.77 -33.25
C GLU A 293 -3.62 0.84 -33.38
N LYS A 294 -3.97 0.07 -32.34
CA LYS A 294 -5.05 -0.94 -32.40
C LYS A 294 -6.40 -0.39 -31.95
N ASN A 295 -6.41 0.36 -30.85
CA ASN A 295 -7.64 0.96 -30.30
C ASN A 295 -7.96 2.35 -30.85
N LYS A 296 -7.06 2.96 -31.63
CA LYS A 296 -7.23 4.27 -32.29
C LYS A 296 -7.61 5.39 -31.31
N CYS A 297 -7.04 5.37 -30.10
CA CYS A 297 -7.21 6.43 -29.12
C CYS A 297 -6.47 7.71 -29.57
N ASP A 298 -6.97 8.89 -29.18
CA ASP A 298 -6.30 10.17 -29.47
C ASP A 298 -4.93 10.21 -28.76
N VAL A 299 -3.89 10.40 -29.57
CA VAL A 299 -2.48 10.41 -29.14
C VAL A 299 -2.21 11.44 -28.04
N ARG A 300 -2.94 12.56 -28.03
CA ARG A 300 -2.79 13.60 -27.00
C ARG A 300 -3.30 13.12 -25.64
N ILE A 301 -4.33 12.28 -25.63
CA ILE A 301 -4.91 11.73 -24.39
C ILE A 301 -4.08 10.54 -23.92
N SER A 302 -3.70 9.60 -24.80
CA SER A 302 -2.89 8.44 -24.42
C SER A 302 -1.54 8.86 -23.83
N ARG A 303 -0.84 9.81 -24.46
CA ARG A 303 0.47 10.31 -24.00
C ARG A 303 0.40 11.13 -22.72
N PHE A 304 -0.76 11.68 -22.39
CA PHE A 304 -0.96 12.38 -21.13
C PHE A 304 -1.34 11.41 -20.00
N VAL A 305 -2.35 10.57 -20.23
CA VAL A 305 -2.96 9.72 -19.19
C VAL A 305 -2.07 8.53 -18.83
N MET A 306 -1.47 7.84 -19.81
CA MET A 306 -0.76 6.58 -19.56
C MET A 306 0.49 6.70 -18.67
N PRO A 307 1.40 7.67 -18.88
CA PRO A 307 2.59 7.80 -18.03
C PRO A 307 2.24 8.16 -16.58
N ILE A 308 1.23 9.02 -16.40
CA ILE A 308 0.73 9.40 -15.07
C ILE A 308 0.09 8.19 -14.38
N GLY A 309 -0.75 7.45 -15.12
CA GLY A 309 -1.42 6.26 -14.60
C GLY A 309 -0.47 5.13 -14.20
N ALA A 310 0.64 4.96 -14.92
CA ALA A 310 1.63 3.91 -14.61
C ALA A 310 2.27 4.05 -13.22
N THR A 311 2.33 5.27 -12.68
CA THR A 311 2.88 5.55 -11.35
C THR A 311 1.80 5.76 -10.30
N ILE A 312 0.68 6.41 -10.66
CA ILE A 312 -0.34 6.83 -9.68
C ILE A 312 -1.45 5.78 -9.52
N ASN A 313 -1.89 5.14 -10.61
CA ASN A 313 -3.07 4.27 -10.59
C ASN A 313 -2.67 2.80 -10.42
N MET A 314 -2.49 2.38 -9.17
CA MET A 314 -2.07 1.03 -8.80
C MET A 314 -3.22 0.22 -8.17
N ASP A 315 -4.33 0.03 -8.90
CA ASP A 315 -5.55 -0.62 -8.38
C ASP A 315 -5.31 -2.03 -7.83
N GLY A 316 -4.43 -2.83 -8.46
CA GLY A 316 -4.12 -4.19 -7.99
C GLY A 316 -3.19 -4.24 -6.77
N THR A 317 -2.51 -3.14 -6.46
CA THR A 317 -1.67 -3.01 -5.26
C THR A 317 -2.45 -2.50 -4.06
N ALA A 318 -3.52 -1.73 -4.31
CA ALA A 318 -4.42 -1.18 -3.30
C ALA A 318 -5.36 -2.24 -2.70
#